data_AF-A0A818BW71-F1
#
_entry.id   AF-A0A818BW71-F1
#
_cell.length_a   1.000
_cell.length_b   1.000
_cell.length_c   1.000
_cell.angle_alpha   90.00
_cell.angle_beta   90.00
_cell.angle_gamma   90.00
#
_symmetry.space_group_name_H-M   'P 1'
#
loop_
_entity.id
_entity.type
_entity.pdbx_description
1 polymer ?
#
loop_
_entity_poly.entity_id
_entity_poly.type
_entity_poly.pdbx_seq_one_letter_code
_entity_poly.pdbx_strand_id
1 'polypeptide(L)'
;MTDFCLLKKEYVECFEKVFQDQYDIVYRLENVKFFAHLLVTDAISWDILCCLVLTNEDTTSSSRVYMKNLFLESAESIGITQRNNRLTDRTLVEYFDGLFPRNDPKKTRFSRNFFTSIGRGGLTDDLREFITTDSC
;
A
#
# COMPACT_ATOMS: atom_id res chain seq x y z
N MET A 1 -24.17 11.73 -7.05
CA MET A 1 -23.50 12.49 -8.13
C MET A 1 -22.16 11.81 -8.33
N THR A 2 -22.12 10.89 -9.28
CA THR A 2 -21.17 9.76 -9.44
C THR A 2 -20.45 9.91 -10.77
N ASP A 3 -19.81 11.07 -10.98
CA ASP A 3 -19.24 11.45 -12.28
C ASP A 3 -17.71 11.31 -12.29
N PHE A 4 -17.17 10.25 -11.68
CA PHE A 4 -15.79 9.79 -11.91
C PHE A 4 -15.72 8.54 -12.81
N CYS A 5 -16.87 7.92 -13.14
CA CYS A 5 -16.94 6.65 -13.87
C CYS A 5 -16.46 6.68 -15.35
N LEU A 6 -15.94 7.80 -15.85
CA LEU A 6 -15.40 7.91 -17.21
C LEU A 6 -14.13 8.79 -17.25
N LEU A 7 -13.18 8.55 -16.36
CA LEU A 7 -11.81 8.95 -16.66
C LEU A 7 -11.41 8.23 -17.96
N LYS A 8 -11.10 9.01 -19.01
CA LYS A 8 -10.48 8.43 -20.21
C LYS A 8 -9.26 7.65 -19.78
N LYS A 9 -9.02 6.50 -20.43
CA LYS A 9 -7.87 5.64 -20.14
C LYS A 9 -6.54 6.41 -20.08
N GLU A 10 -6.38 7.41 -20.96
CA GLU A 10 -5.23 8.32 -20.98
C GLU A 10 -4.98 9.03 -19.64
N TYR A 11 -6.04 9.46 -18.94
CA TYR A 11 -5.92 10.10 -17.62
C TYR A 11 -5.57 9.10 -16.53
N VAL A 12 -6.14 7.88 -16.57
CA VAL A 12 -5.81 6.81 -15.61
C VAL A 12 -4.31 6.50 -15.69
N GLU A 13 -3.79 6.27 -16.90
CA GLU A 13 -2.37 6.02 -17.14
C GLU A 13 -1.49 7.20 -16.67
N CYS A 14 -1.95 8.45 -16.86
CA CYS A 14 -1.25 9.62 -16.33
C CYS A 14 -1.24 9.63 -14.80
N PHE A 15 -2.37 9.36 -14.13
CA PHE A 15 -2.42 9.35 -12.68
C PHE A 15 -1.60 8.22 -12.08
N GLU A 16 -1.61 7.04 -12.69
CA GLU A 16 -0.77 5.90 -12.30
C GLU A 16 0.71 6.24 -12.43
N LYS A 17 1.12 6.88 -13.54
CA LYS A 17 2.49 7.36 -13.71
C LYS A 17 2.87 8.40 -12.66
N VAL A 18 2.01 9.39 -12.43
CA VAL A 18 2.28 10.42 -11.41
C VAL A 18 2.33 9.80 -10.01
N PHE A 19 1.54 8.76 -9.72
CA PHE A 19 1.63 8.03 -8.45
C PHE A 19 3.02 7.43 -8.25
N GLN A 20 3.54 6.75 -9.28
CA GLN A 20 4.89 6.16 -9.25
C GLN A 20 5.97 7.25 -9.11
N ASP A 21 5.93 8.30 -9.93
CA ASP A 21 6.89 9.40 -9.89
C ASP A 21 6.88 10.12 -8.52
N GLN A 22 5.71 10.26 -7.89
CA GLN A 22 5.57 10.87 -6.56
C GLN A 22 6.14 10.00 -5.45
N TYR A 23 6.03 8.68 -5.57
CA TYR A 23 6.66 7.75 -4.64
C TYR A 23 8.19 7.82 -4.72
N ASP A 24 8.76 8.10 -5.89
CA ASP A 24 10.22 8.24 -6.04
C ASP A 24 10.76 9.58 -5.48
N ILE A 25 9.96 10.65 -5.58
CA ILE A 25 10.39 12.03 -5.27
C ILE A 25 9.91 12.49 -3.87
N VAL A 26 9.61 11.56 -2.95
CA VAL A 26 8.90 11.77 -1.65
C VAL A 26 9.13 13.12 -0.94
N TYR A 27 8.37 14.16 -1.30
CA TYR A 27 8.43 15.47 -0.63
C TYR A 27 7.09 16.16 -0.36
N ARG A 28 5.95 15.70 -0.92
CA ARG A 28 4.64 16.38 -0.69
C ARG A 28 3.54 15.46 -0.17
N LEU A 29 3.29 15.55 1.14
CA LEU A 29 2.21 14.84 1.83
C LEU A 29 0.81 15.21 1.33
N GLU A 30 0.63 16.39 0.74
CA GLU A 30 -0.67 16.88 0.24
C GLU A 30 -1.27 15.95 -0.83
N ASN A 31 -0.43 15.30 -1.63
CA ASN A 31 -0.87 14.39 -2.69
C ASN A 31 -1.33 13.03 -2.16
N VAL A 32 -0.98 12.67 -0.91
CA VAL A 32 -1.35 11.37 -0.33
C VAL A 32 -2.87 11.24 -0.23
N LYS A 33 -3.55 12.29 0.23
CA LYS A 33 -5.02 12.32 0.34
C LYS A 33 -5.68 12.16 -1.03
N PHE A 34 -5.12 12.83 -2.03
CA PHE A 34 -5.60 12.74 -3.41
C PHE A 34 -5.46 11.32 -3.97
N PHE A 35 -4.29 10.68 -3.84
CA PHE A 35 -4.09 9.31 -4.31
C PHE A 35 -4.85 8.27 -3.51
N ALA A 36 -4.98 8.45 -2.19
CA ALA A 36 -5.87 7.63 -1.38
C ALA A 36 -7.31 7.73 -1.90
N HIS A 37 -7.78 8.93 -2.24
CA HIS A 37 -9.10 9.13 -2.81
C HIS A 37 -9.27 8.42 -4.17
N LEU A 38 -8.27 8.52 -5.06
CA LEU A 38 -8.31 7.82 -6.35
C LEU A 38 -8.39 6.30 -6.19
N LEU A 39 -7.62 5.72 -5.25
CA LEU A 39 -7.66 4.29 -4.96
C LEU A 39 -9.02 3.85 -4.40
N VAL A 40 -9.54 4.55 -3.40
CA VAL A 40 -10.77 4.12 -2.70
C VAL A 40 -12.04 4.35 -3.53
N THR A 41 -11.98 5.21 -4.54
CA THR A 41 -13.05 5.43 -5.52
C THR A 41 -12.91 4.54 -6.76
N ASP A 42 -11.92 3.65 -6.80
CA ASP A 42 -11.56 2.81 -7.95
C ASP A 42 -11.31 3.63 -9.24
N ALA A 43 -10.87 4.88 -9.10
CA ALA A 43 -10.49 5.75 -10.23
C ALA A 43 -9.11 5.38 -10.81
N ILE A 44 -8.26 4.77 -10.00
CA ILE A 44 -7.06 4.03 -10.40
C ILE A 44 -7.08 2.64 -9.76
N SER A 45 -6.43 1.66 -10.39
CA SER A 45 -6.39 0.30 -9.87
C SER A 45 -5.50 0.21 -8.62
N TRP A 46 -5.82 -0.74 -7.74
CA TRP A 46 -4.99 -1.02 -6.56
C TRP A 46 -3.70 -1.76 -6.89
N ASP A 47 -3.60 -2.39 -8.08
CA ASP A 47 -2.36 -3.00 -8.57
C ASP A 47 -1.18 -2.02 -8.63
N ILE A 48 -1.45 -0.72 -8.74
CA ILE A 48 -0.44 0.34 -8.77
C ILE A 48 0.45 0.34 -7.51
N LEU A 49 -0.01 -0.24 -6.41
CA LEU A 49 0.78 -0.40 -5.19
C LEU A 49 1.95 -1.38 -5.34
N CYS A 50 2.09 -2.09 -6.46
CA CYS A 50 3.24 -2.95 -6.76
C CYS A 50 4.59 -2.23 -6.80
N CYS A 51 4.60 -0.90 -7.01
CA CYS A 51 5.83 -0.11 -6.90
C CYS A 51 6.30 0.08 -5.44
N LEU A 52 5.45 -0.21 -4.45
CA LEU A 52 5.76 -0.05 -3.04
C LEU A 52 6.49 -1.28 -2.51
N VAL A 53 7.78 -1.11 -2.19
CA VAL A 53 8.61 -2.17 -1.59
C VAL A 53 8.92 -1.79 -0.16
N LEU A 54 8.38 -2.53 0.81
CA LEU A 54 8.51 -2.27 2.25
C LEU A 54 9.62 -3.15 2.85
N THR A 55 10.87 -2.79 2.56
CA THR A 55 12.08 -3.41 3.12
C THR A 55 12.97 -2.35 3.76
N ASN A 56 13.98 -2.76 4.52
CA ASN A 56 14.92 -1.82 5.12
C ASN A 56 15.82 -1.19 4.04
N GLU A 57 16.12 -1.94 2.99
CA GLU A 57 17.03 -1.56 1.91
C GLU A 57 16.34 -0.65 0.87
N ASP A 58 15.07 -0.90 0.57
CA ASP A 58 14.33 -0.22 -0.50
C ASP A 58 13.46 0.95 0.02
N THR A 59 13.47 1.23 1.33
CA THR A 59 12.73 2.36 1.91
C THR A 59 13.58 3.36 2.67
N THR A 60 13.27 4.64 2.46
CA THR A 60 13.77 5.75 3.28
C THR A 60 12.76 6.07 4.39
N SER A 61 13.16 6.89 5.37
CA SER A 61 12.22 7.39 6.38
C SER A 61 11.05 8.16 5.74
N SER A 62 11.31 8.92 4.68
CA SER A 62 10.28 9.67 3.95
C SER A 62 9.29 8.73 3.25
N SER A 63 9.77 7.70 2.54
CA SER A 63 8.87 6.76 1.84
C SER A 63 8.01 5.98 2.83
N ARG A 64 8.54 5.61 4.01
CA ARG A 64 7.76 5.02 5.10
C ARG A 64 6.68 5.96 5.66
N VAL A 65 6.97 7.26 5.79
CA VAL A 65 5.96 8.25 6.21
C VAL A 65 4.87 8.40 5.13
N TYR A 66 5.23 8.40 3.85
CA TYR A 66 4.29 8.43 2.75
C TYR A 66 3.35 7.21 2.78
N MET A 67 3.92 5.99 2.81
CA MET A 67 3.14 4.75 2.88
C MET A 67 2.22 4.73 4.11
N LYS A 68 2.72 5.14 5.28
CA LYS A 68 1.92 5.25 6.50
C LYS A 68 0.69 6.12 6.25
N ASN A 69 0.90 7.32 5.72
CA ASN A 69 -0.19 8.25 5.49
C ASN A 69 -1.16 7.70 4.43
N LEU A 70 -0.68 7.07 3.36
CA LEU A 70 -1.54 6.45 2.33
C LEU A 70 -2.48 5.38 2.93
N PHE A 71 -1.95 4.50 3.77
CA PHE A 71 -2.74 3.44 4.42
C PHE A 71 -3.67 3.95 5.53
N LEU A 72 -3.35 5.08 6.17
CA LEU A 72 -4.21 5.72 7.15
C LEU A 72 -5.36 6.48 6.48
N GLU A 73 -5.08 7.28 5.46
CA GLU A 73 -6.06 8.07 4.70
C GLU A 73 -7.06 7.18 3.94
N SER A 74 -6.58 6.08 3.33
CA SER A 74 -7.49 5.10 2.70
C SER A 74 -8.41 4.43 3.72
N ALA A 75 -7.89 4.08 4.91
CA ALA A 75 -8.70 3.53 5.99
C ALA A 75 -9.68 4.56 6.59
N GLU A 76 -9.32 5.84 6.61
CA GLU A 76 -10.22 6.92 7.02
C GLU A 76 -11.37 7.11 6.03
N SER A 77 -11.11 6.91 4.73
CA SER A 77 -12.10 7.12 3.66
C SER A 77 -13.12 5.98 3.52
N ILE A 78 -12.68 4.71 3.53
CA ILE A 78 -13.57 3.54 3.32
C ILE A 78 -13.66 2.59 4.52
N GLY A 79 -12.99 2.92 5.63
CA GLY A 79 -12.93 2.06 6.79
C GLY A 79 -11.88 0.94 6.67
N ILE A 80 -11.45 0.43 7.82
CA ILE A 80 -10.39 -0.58 7.93
C ILE A 80 -10.80 -1.89 7.26
N THR A 81 -12.05 -2.34 7.46
CA THR A 81 -12.55 -3.62 6.93
C THR A 81 -12.55 -3.63 5.40
N GLN A 82 -13.12 -2.60 4.77
CA GLN A 82 -13.21 -2.54 3.30
C GLN A 82 -11.82 -2.42 2.68
N ARG A 83 -10.94 -1.60 3.27
CA ARG A 83 -9.55 -1.49 2.83
C ARG A 83 -8.79 -2.82 2.98
N ASN A 84 -8.98 -3.55 4.08
CA ASN A 84 -8.35 -4.86 4.27
C ASN A 84 -8.78 -5.84 3.18
N ASN A 85 -10.08 -5.88 2.86
CA ASN A 85 -10.60 -6.77 1.82
C ASN A 85 -9.95 -6.49 0.45
N ARG A 86 -9.62 -5.23 0.14
CA ARG A 86 -8.88 -4.89 -1.09
C ARG A 86 -7.44 -5.41 -1.05
N LEU A 87 -6.75 -5.25 0.09
CA LEU A 87 -5.36 -5.69 0.27
C LEU A 87 -5.20 -7.21 0.41
N THR A 88 -6.28 -7.94 0.69
CA THR A 88 -6.32 -9.40 0.76
C THR A 88 -7.07 -10.05 -0.40
N ASP A 89 -7.47 -9.26 -1.40
CA ASP A 89 -8.10 -9.77 -2.62
C ASP A 89 -7.14 -10.71 -3.35
N ARG A 90 -7.58 -11.94 -3.61
CA ARG A 90 -6.76 -12.97 -4.27
C ARG A 90 -6.34 -12.59 -5.68
N THR A 91 -7.09 -11.72 -6.34
CA THR A 91 -6.76 -11.22 -7.69
C THR A 91 -5.71 -10.12 -7.68
N LEU A 92 -5.46 -9.50 -6.51
CA LEU A 92 -4.53 -8.38 -6.36
C LEU A 92 -3.30 -8.73 -5.49
N VAL A 93 -3.36 -9.84 -4.74
CA VAL A 93 -2.34 -10.20 -3.74
C VAL A 93 -0.92 -10.26 -4.29
N GLU A 94 -0.74 -10.65 -5.55
CA GLU A 94 0.57 -10.71 -6.24
C GLU A 94 1.20 -9.31 -6.40
N TYR A 95 0.39 -8.28 -6.57
CA TYR A 95 0.86 -6.89 -6.67
C TYR A 95 1.29 -6.34 -5.31
N PHE A 96 1.03 -7.04 -4.21
CA PHE A 96 1.38 -6.57 -2.86
C PHE A 96 2.56 -7.33 -2.25
N ASP A 97 3.32 -8.12 -3.03
CA ASP A 97 4.47 -8.86 -2.51
C ASP A 97 5.56 -7.96 -1.92
N GLY A 98 5.75 -6.75 -2.47
CA GLY A 98 6.64 -5.74 -1.92
C GLY A 98 6.20 -5.24 -0.54
N LEU A 99 4.89 -5.19 -0.28
CA LEU A 99 4.30 -4.75 0.98
C LEU A 99 4.19 -5.88 2.00
N PHE A 100 3.89 -7.10 1.55
CA PHE A 100 3.66 -8.28 2.37
C PHE A 100 4.58 -9.44 1.95
N PRO A 101 5.91 -9.30 2.12
CA PRO A 101 6.86 -10.33 1.71
C PRO A 101 6.67 -11.61 2.54
N ARG A 102 6.62 -12.76 1.86
CA ARG A 102 6.42 -14.10 2.45
C ARG A 102 7.62 -15.05 2.31
N ASN A 103 8.66 -14.61 1.61
CA ASN A 103 9.82 -15.43 1.22
C ASN A 103 11.08 -15.20 2.08
N ASP A 104 11.18 -14.06 2.76
CA ASP A 104 12.35 -13.68 3.55
C ASP A 104 11.90 -13.25 4.97
N PRO A 105 12.25 -14.01 6.03
CA PRO A 105 11.83 -13.72 7.40
C PRO A 105 12.20 -12.31 7.91
N LYS A 106 13.32 -11.74 7.44
CA LYS A 106 13.74 -10.38 7.83
C LYS A 106 12.84 -9.34 7.19
N LYS A 107 12.54 -9.50 5.89
CA LYS A 107 11.61 -8.61 5.17
C LYS A 107 10.19 -8.74 5.73
N THR A 108 9.73 -9.96 6.00
CA THR A 108 8.43 -10.23 6.64
C THR A 108 8.34 -9.56 8.01
N ARG A 109 9.38 -9.66 8.84
CA ARG A 109 9.45 -9.00 10.14
C ARG A 109 9.42 -7.47 10.02
N PHE A 110 10.14 -6.90 9.05
CA PHE A 110 10.15 -5.46 8.80
C PHE A 110 8.75 -4.94 8.43
N SER A 111 8.09 -5.58 7.47
CA SER A 111 6.72 -5.26 7.08
C SER A 111 5.74 -5.38 8.26
N ARG A 112 5.76 -6.49 9.00
CA ARG A 112 4.94 -6.68 10.20
C ARG A 112 5.14 -5.57 11.23
N ASN A 113 6.38 -5.22 11.53
CA ASN A 113 6.71 -4.17 12.49
C ASN A 113 6.19 -2.80 12.02
N PHE A 114 6.35 -2.49 10.74
CA PHE A 114 5.81 -1.26 10.16
C PHE A 114 4.29 -1.19 10.33
N PHE A 115 3.54 -2.21 9.88
CA PHE A 115 2.08 -2.21 9.97
C PHE A 115 1.57 -2.23 11.42
N THR A 116 2.28 -2.89 12.33
CA THR A 116 1.98 -2.85 13.77
C THR A 116 2.18 -1.44 14.34
N SER A 117 3.27 -0.76 13.97
CA SER A 117 3.60 0.59 14.47
C SER A 117 2.58 1.65 14.06
N ILE A 118 1.88 1.45 12.94
CA ILE A 118 0.83 2.36 12.45
C ILE A 118 -0.59 1.91 12.87
N GLY A 119 -0.70 0.92 13.76
CA GLY A 119 -2.00 0.42 14.25
C GLY A 119 -2.80 -0.36 13.20
N ARG A 120 -2.12 -1.03 12.27
CA ARG A 120 -2.70 -1.85 11.19
C ARG A 120 -2.15 -3.29 11.15
N GLY A 121 -1.76 -3.83 12.32
CA GLY A 121 -1.16 -5.16 12.45
C GLY A 121 -1.99 -6.31 11.87
N GLY A 122 -3.32 -6.19 11.85
CA GLY A 122 -4.21 -7.20 11.27
C GLY A 122 -4.02 -7.44 9.76
N LEU A 123 -3.36 -6.52 9.03
CA LEU A 123 -2.97 -6.74 7.63
C LEU A 123 -1.85 -7.79 7.48
N THR A 124 -1.15 -8.08 8.56
CA THR A 124 0.03 -8.95 8.57
C THR A 124 -0.20 -10.22 9.38
N ASP A 125 -1.45 -10.55 9.68
CA ASP A 125 -1.77 -11.76 10.44
C ASP A 125 -1.38 -13.03 9.68
N ASP A 126 -1.63 -13.07 8.36
CA ASP A 126 -1.20 -14.17 7.48
C ASP A 126 0.34 -14.27 7.38
N LEU A 127 1.06 -13.18 7.65
CA LEU A 127 2.53 -13.19 7.67
C LEU A 127 3.10 -13.86 8.92
N ARG A 128 2.30 -14.11 9.97
CA ARG A 128 2.77 -14.71 11.22
C ARG A 128 3.33 -16.12 11.02
N GLU A 129 2.74 -16.88 10.10
CA GLU A 129 3.13 -18.25 9.79
C GLU A 129 4.54 -18.34 9.17
N PHE A 130 5.00 -17.25 8.53
CA PHE A 130 6.27 -17.18 7.80
C PHE A 130 7.45 -16.69 8.66
N ILE A 131 7.22 -16.30 9.92
CA ILE A 131 8.26 -15.80 10.84
C ILE A 131 8.72 -16.89 11.83
N THR A 132 8.00 -18.01 11.91
CA THR A 132 8.22 -19.07 12.91
C THR A 132 9.50 -19.91 12.71
N THR A 133 10.31 -19.65 11.68
CA THR A 133 11.49 -20.48 11.34
C THR A 133 12.83 -19.96 11.88
N ASP A 134 12.87 -18.83 12.62
CA ASP A 134 14.11 -18.31 13.24
C ASP A 134 14.15 -18.57 14.75
N SER A 135 13.98 -19.83 15.16
CA SER A 135 14.25 -20.29 16.53
C SER A 135 15.18 -21.51 16.53
N CYS A 136 16.44 -21.31 16.15
CA CYS A 136 17.56 -22.12 16.64
C CYS A 136 18.86 -21.32 16.59
#